data_AF-A0A9X7PK86-F1
#
_entry.id   AF-A0A9X7PK86-F1
#
_cell.length_a   1.000
_cell.length_b   1.000
_cell.length_c   1.000
_cell.angle_alpha   90.00
_cell.angle_beta   90.00
_cell.angle_gamma   90.00
#
_symmetry.space_group_name_H-M   'P 1'
#
loop_
_entity.id
_entity.type
_entity.pdbx_description
1 polymer ?
#
loop_
_entity_poly.entity_id
_entity_poly.type
_entity_poly.pdbx_seq_one_letter_code
_entity_poly.pdbx_strand_id
1 'polypeptide(L)'
;MSQLTVFDFIDDGQIADPDILNRIQSAFPGWEAIGYTKTYEWNWKDGKQEDYSAIIQRNDEYLWVHVWLYADGRTQAGYVQRSDFEPYWFDLYEKKGKHWIWRSLDDRNRVFEIARQNRG
;
A
#
# COMPACT_ATOMS: atom_id res chain seq x y z
N MET A 1 -8.57 28.55 -10.27
CA MET A 1 -8.06 27.25 -10.71
C MET A 1 -7.80 26.42 -9.46
N SER A 2 -8.71 25.51 -9.09
CA SER A 2 -8.43 24.58 -7.98
C SER A 2 -7.47 23.51 -8.47
N GLN A 3 -6.37 23.32 -7.74
CA GLN A 3 -5.49 22.19 -7.97
C GLN A 3 -6.25 20.95 -7.51
N LEU A 4 -6.64 20.08 -8.45
CA LEU A 4 -7.21 18.78 -8.14
C LEU A 4 -6.22 18.05 -7.22
N THR A 5 -6.70 17.62 -6.06
CA THR A 5 -5.90 16.88 -5.10
C THR A 5 -6.22 15.40 -5.24
N VAL A 6 -5.34 14.52 -4.76
CA VAL A 6 -5.59 13.07 -4.71
C VAL A 6 -6.87 12.69 -3.93
N PHE A 7 -7.48 13.64 -3.21
CA PHE A 7 -8.78 13.50 -2.55
C PHE A 7 -9.97 13.53 -3.53
N ASP A 8 -9.81 14.11 -4.71
CA ASP A 8 -10.89 14.25 -5.71
C ASP A 8 -11.11 12.97 -6.55
N PHE A 9 -10.29 11.94 -6.37
CA PHE A 9 -10.31 10.70 -7.17
C PHE A 9 -10.86 9.47 -6.42
N ILE A 10 -11.38 9.61 -5.21
CA ILE A 10 -11.91 8.46 -4.44
C ILE A 10 -13.43 8.53 -4.42
N ASP A 11 -14.03 8.21 -5.55
CA ASP A 11 -15.44 7.82 -5.64
C ASP A 11 -15.62 6.56 -6.51
N ASP A 12 -14.55 5.76 -6.66
CA ASP A 12 -14.55 4.56 -7.51
C ASP A 12 -14.76 3.24 -6.75
N GLY A 13 -15.16 3.29 -5.47
CA GLY A 13 -15.68 2.12 -4.76
C GLY A 13 -14.75 0.91 -4.67
N GLN A 14 -13.44 1.08 -4.88
CA GLN A 14 -12.48 -0.02 -4.75
C GLN A 14 -12.24 -0.31 -3.27
N ILE A 15 -13.06 -1.20 -2.75
CA ILE A 15 -12.88 -1.82 -1.43
C ILE A 15 -11.64 -2.70 -1.50
N ALA A 16 -10.76 -2.59 -0.50
CA ALA A 16 -9.60 -3.46 -0.39
C ALA A 16 -10.00 -4.94 -0.38
N ASP A 17 -9.29 -5.75 -1.15
CA ASP A 17 -9.46 -7.19 -1.17
C ASP A 17 -8.96 -7.76 0.17
N PRO A 18 -9.82 -8.38 0.99
CA PRO A 18 -9.43 -8.95 2.27
C PRO A 18 -8.32 -10.01 2.14
N ASP A 19 -8.29 -10.77 1.04
CA ASP A 19 -7.28 -11.80 0.83
C ASP A 19 -5.90 -11.19 0.60
N ILE A 20 -5.82 -10.08 -0.15
CA ILE A 20 -4.56 -9.36 -0.33
C ILE A 20 -4.09 -8.78 0.99
N LEU A 21 -4.97 -8.11 1.75
CA LEU A 21 -4.62 -7.55 3.06
C LEU A 21 -4.12 -8.63 4.04
N ASN A 22 -4.83 -9.75 4.14
CA ASN A 22 -4.46 -10.88 5.00
C ASN A 22 -3.09 -11.45 4.62
N ARG A 23 -2.82 -11.57 3.32
CA ARG A 23 -1.52 -12.05 2.83
C ARG A 23 -0.41 -11.06 3.15
N ILE A 24 -0.61 -9.76 2.91
CA ILE A 24 0.38 -8.73 3.30
C ILE A 24 0.67 -8.82 4.79
N GLN A 25 -0.38 -8.87 5.62
CA GLN A 25 -0.26 -8.99 7.07
C GLN A 25 0.48 -10.28 7.50
N SER A 26 0.32 -11.40 6.77
CA SER A 26 1.06 -12.64 7.07
C SER A 26 2.58 -12.50 6.93
N ALA A 27 3.07 -11.57 6.10
CA ALA A 27 4.50 -11.25 6.00
C ALA A 27 5.02 -10.37 7.14
N PHE A 28 4.13 -9.70 7.89
CA PHE A 28 4.48 -8.79 8.97
C PHE A 28 3.68 -9.11 10.25
N PRO A 29 3.99 -10.22 10.95
CA PRO A 29 3.27 -10.60 12.17
C PRO A 29 3.23 -9.47 13.22
N GLY A 30 2.04 -9.20 13.75
CA GLY A 30 1.82 -8.14 14.73
C GLY A 30 1.59 -6.74 14.14
N TRP A 31 1.54 -6.62 12.82
CA TRP A 31 1.14 -5.41 12.11
C TRP A 31 -0.18 -5.63 11.37
N GLU A 32 -0.95 -4.56 11.19
CA GLU A 32 -2.15 -4.56 10.37
C GLU A 32 -1.86 -3.98 8.99
N ALA A 33 -2.31 -4.64 7.93
CA ALA A 33 -2.27 -4.05 6.58
C ALA A 33 -3.46 -3.11 6.38
N ILE A 34 -3.19 -1.85 5.99
CA ILE A 34 -4.24 -0.81 5.92
C ILE A 34 -4.42 -0.22 4.51
N GLY A 35 -3.45 -0.42 3.62
CA GLY A 35 -3.57 -0.05 2.22
C GLY A 35 -2.42 -0.59 1.37
N TYR A 36 -2.65 -0.73 0.07
CA TYR A 36 -1.65 -1.26 -0.85
C TYR A 36 -1.84 -0.74 -2.28
N THR A 37 -0.79 -0.85 -3.08
CA THR A 37 -0.86 -0.75 -4.54
C THR A 37 -0.01 -1.84 -5.17
N LYS A 38 -0.51 -2.47 -6.24
CA LYS A 38 0.28 -3.44 -7.02
C LYS A 38 1.30 -2.67 -7.85
N THR A 39 2.59 -2.90 -7.59
CA THR A 39 3.69 -2.22 -8.27
C THR A 39 4.04 -2.93 -9.57
N TYR A 40 4.11 -4.26 -9.53
CA TYR A 40 4.53 -5.10 -10.65
C TYR A 40 3.96 -6.51 -10.55
N GLU A 41 4.02 -7.23 -11.67
CA GLU A 41 3.59 -8.61 -11.78
C GLU A 41 4.54 -9.36 -12.73
N TRP A 42 5.20 -10.39 -12.21
CA TRP A 42 6.01 -11.30 -13.02
C TRP A 42 5.22 -12.57 -13.32
N ASN A 43 5.22 -12.94 -14.60
CA ASN A 43 4.68 -14.20 -15.08
C ASN A 43 5.87 -15.11 -15.40
N TRP A 44 6.08 -16.11 -14.55
CA TRP A 44 7.09 -17.16 -14.70
C TRP A 44 6.46 -18.37 -15.38
N LYS A 45 7.30 -19.26 -15.92
CA LYS A 45 6.83 -20.52 -16.52
C LYS A 45 6.00 -21.36 -15.54
N ASP A 46 6.39 -21.33 -14.26
CA ASP A 46 5.83 -22.20 -13.21
C ASP A 46 4.96 -21.42 -12.20
N GLY A 47 4.54 -20.20 -12.53
CA GLY A 47 3.62 -19.44 -11.70
C GLY A 47 3.74 -17.93 -11.82
N LYS A 48 3.02 -17.24 -10.95
CA LYS A 48 2.93 -15.78 -10.93
C LYS A 48 3.45 -15.23 -9.61
N GLN A 49 4.12 -14.09 -9.68
CA GLN A 49 4.57 -13.32 -8.51
C GLN A 49 4.09 -11.88 -8.68
N GLU A 50 3.45 -11.34 -7.65
CA GLU A 50 2.96 -9.98 -7.62
C GLU A 50 3.74 -9.19 -6.57
N ASP A 51 4.16 -7.97 -6.91
CA ASP A 51 4.82 -7.03 -6.01
C ASP A 51 3.85 -5.94 -5.59
N TYR A 52 3.89 -5.61 -4.31
CA TYR A 52 3.04 -4.62 -3.69
C TYR A 52 3.89 -3.67 -2.85
N SER A 53 3.57 -2.38 -2.96
CA SER A 53 3.87 -1.40 -1.92
C SER A 53 2.66 -1.36 -1.00
N ALA A 54 2.87 -1.41 0.31
CA ALA A 54 1.81 -1.42 1.30
C ALA A 54 2.12 -0.47 2.45
N ILE A 55 1.06 0.00 3.11
CA ILE A 55 1.17 0.62 4.42
C ILE A 55 0.71 -0.41 5.45
N ILE A 56 1.55 -0.61 6.46
CA ILE A 56 1.23 -1.41 7.64
C ILE A 56 1.28 -0.54 8.89
N GLN A 57 0.46 -0.88 9.88
CA GLN A 57 0.33 -0.15 11.13
C GLN A 57 0.50 -1.07 12.33
N ARG A 58 1.14 -0.58 13.39
CA ARG A 58 1.13 -1.20 14.71
C ARG A 58 1.09 -0.10 15.77
N ASN A 59 0.00 -0.04 16.53
CA ASN A 59 -0.28 1.08 17.42
C ASN A 59 -0.27 2.41 16.63
N ASP A 60 0.57 3.38 17.02
CA ASP A 60 0.75 4.65 16.34
C ASP A 60 1.91 4.65 15.31
N GLU A 61 2.56 3.51 15.11
CA GLU A 61 3.66 3.36 14.15
C GLU A 61 3.12 2.95 12.77
N TYR A 62 3.58 3.63 11.72
CA TYR A 62 3.22 3.36 10.33
C TYR A 62 4.48 3.11 9.52
N LEU A 63 4.47 2.07 8.70
CA LEU A 63 5.55 1.75 7.80
C LEU A 63 5.04 1.60 6.37
N TRP A 64 5.76 2.21 5.44
CA TRP A 64 5.74 1.84 4.04
C TRP A 64 6.62 0.62 3.83
N VAL A 65 6.05 -0.46 3.29
CA VAL A 65 6.76 -1.72 3.07
C VAL A 65 6.60 -2.23 1.64
N HIS A 66 7.54 -3.07 1.21
CA HIS A 66 7.38 -3.89 0.01
C HIS A 66 7.05 -5.34 0.39
N VAL A 67 6.25 -6.01 -0.43
CA VAL A 67 5.84 -7.40 -0.19
C VAL A 67 5.55 -8.13 -1.49
N TRP A 68 6.00 -9.38 -1.57
CA TRP A 68 5.78 -10.26 -2.71
C TRP A 68 4.74 -11.33 -2.38
N LEU A 69 3.76 -11.47 -3.27
CA LEU A 69 2.70 -12.47 -3.19
C LEU A 69 2.88 -13.47 -4.34
N TYR A 70 3.10 -14.75 -4.00
CA TYR A 70 3.28 -15.83 -4.98
C TYR A 70 1.97 -16.58 -5.24
N ALA A 71 1.75 -17.06 -6.46
CA ALA A 71 0.54 -17.81 -6.81
C ALA A 71 0.37 -19.12 -6.03
N ASP A 72 1.47 -19.70 -5.55
CA ASP A 72 1.47 -20.91 -4.71
C ASP A 72 1.10 -20.65 -3.24
N GLY A 73 0.67 -19.43 -2.92
CA GLY A 73 0.25 -19.01 -1.58
C GLY A 73 1.38 -18.49 -0.70
N ARG A 74 2.65 -18.60 -1.11
CA ARG A 74 3.76 -18.00 -0.37
C ARG A 74 3.63 -16.47 -0.36
N THR A 75 4.14 -15.87 0.71
CA THR A 75 4.19 -14.42 0.91
C THR A 75 5.57 -14.10 1.49
N GLN A 76 6.22 -13.03 1.00
CA GLN A 76 7.55 -12.64 1.45
C GLN A 76 7.64 -11.13 1.65
N ALA A 77 8.12 -10.73 2.84
CA ALA A 77 8.49 -9.35 3.10
C ALA A 77 9.66 -8.92 2.21
N GLY A 78 9.53 -7.77 1.57
CA GLY A 78 10.61 -7.10 0.85
C GLY A 78 11.58 -6.40 1.80
N TYR A 79 12.72 -5.95 1.27
CA TYR A 79 13.77 -5.30 2.06
C TYR A 79 13.43 -3.88 2.51
N VAL A 80 12.51 -3.21 1.81
CA VAL A 80 12.16 -1.81 2.10
C VAL A 80 11.10 -1.79 3.20
N GLN A 81 11.43 -1.12 4.31
CA GLN A 81 10.51 -0.73 5.38
C GLN A 81 10.90 0.68 5.82
N ARG A 82 9.97 1.64 5.71
CA ARG A 82 10.26 3.07 5.91
C ARG A 82 9.15 3.75 6.67
N SER A 83 9.49 4.46 7.75
CA SER A 83 8.57 5.30 8.52
C SER A 83 8.50 6.73 8.00
N ASP A 84 9.41 7.12 7.11
CA ASP A 84 9.60 8.48 6.57
C ASP A 84 8.93 8.70 5.22
N PHE A 85 7.86 7.96 4.93
CA PHE A 85 7.11 8.13 3.69
C PHE A 85 6.41 9.50 3.64
N GLU A 86 6.34 10.07 2.45
CA GLU A 86 5.75 11.38 2.20
C GLU A 86 4.61 11.31 1.18
N PRO A 87 3.71 12.33 1.11
CA PRO A 87 2.57 12.31 0.21
C PRO A 87 2.97 12.11 -1.25
N TYR A 88 4.11 12.67 -1.66
CA TYR A 88 4.57 12.58 -3.05
C TYR A 88 4.87 11.14 -3.49
N TRP A 89 5.13 10.21 -2.56
CA TRP A 89 5.38 8.82 -2.90
C TRP A 89 4.12 8.16 -3.44
N PHE A 90 2.96 8.43 -2.81
CA PHE A 90 1.65 7.98 -3.30
C PHE A 90 1.36 8.59 -4.66
N ASP A 91 1.60 9.90 -4.83
CA ASP A 91 1.40 10.60 -6.11
C ASP A 91 2.25 10.00 -7.25
N LEU A 92 3.46 9.51 -6.96
CA LEU A 92 4.32 8.87 -7.95
C LEU A 92 3.73 7.55 -8.48
N TYR A 93 3.00 6.81 -7.65
CA TYR A 93 2.31 5.59 -8.08
C TYR A 93 1.04 5.93 -8.85
N GLU A 94 0.24 6.88 -8.37
CA GLU A 94 -0.98 7.35 -9.05
C GLU A 94 -0.67 7.87 -10.46
N LYS A 95 0.40 8.67 -10.62
CA LYS A 95 0.87 9.16 -11.93
C LYS A 95 1.31 8.05 -12.89
N LYS A 96 1.65 6.87 -12.38
CA LYS A 96 2.00 5.67 -13.16
C LYS A 96 0.79 4.76 -13.41
N GLY A 97 -0.43 5.19 -13.06
CA GLY A 97 -1.64 4.38 -13.13
C GLY A 97 -1.66 3.23 -12.12
N LYS A 98 -0.91 3.35 -11.02
CA LYS A 98 -0.86 2.38 -9.92
C LYS A 98 -1.65 2.95 -8.76
N HIS A 99 -2.95 2.68 -8.76
CA HIS A 99 -3.87 3.23 -7.79
C HIS A 99 -3.70 2.59 -6.41
N TRP A 100 -3.74 3.40 -5.36
CA TRP A 100 -3.75 2.94 -3.98
C TRP A 100 -5.14 2.51 -3.56
N ILE A 101 -5.21 1.29 -3.02
CA ILE A 101 -6.42 0.69 -2.49
C ILE A 101 -6.30 0.70 -0.97
N TRP A 102 -7.35 1.16 -0.28
CA TRP A 102 -7.34 1.40 1.15
C TRP A 102 -8.38 0.51 1.85
N ARG A 103 -8.04 0.02 3.04
CA ARG A 103 -8.95 -0.74 3.89
C ARG A 103 -10.18 0.09 4.29
N SER A 104 -9.97 1.38 4.56
CA SER A 104 -11.04 2.35 4.83
C SER A 104 -10.61 3.77 4.46
N LEU A 105 -11.58 4.68 4.37
CA LEU A 105 -11.32 6.11 4.19
C LEU A 105 -10.59 6.71 5.41
N ASP A 106 -10.90 6.24 6.61
CA ASP A 106 -10.26 6.70 7.85
C ASP A 106 -8.78 6.30 7.91
N ASP A 107 -8.46 5.04 7.55
CA ASP A 107 -7.07 4.56 7.45
C ASP A 107 -6.27 5.42 6.47
N ARG A 108 -6.84 5.66 5.28
CA ARG A 108 -6.22 6.54 4.28
C ARG A 108 -5.95 7.93 4.86
N ASN A 109 -6.97 8.56 5.43
CA ASN A 109 -6.85 9.93 5.94
C ASN A 109 -5.76 10.02 7.01
N ARG A 110 -5.68 9.01 7.89
CA ARG A 110 -4.65 8.93 8.92
C ARG A 110 -3.24 8.75 8.33
N VAL A 111 -3.07 7.88 7.34
CA VAL A 111 -1.79 7.72 6.63
C VAL A 111 -1.32 9.03 6.00
N PHE A 112 -2.21 9.77 5.34
CA PHE A 112 -1.86 11.05 4.73
C PHE A 112 -1.58 12.15 5.76
N GLU A 113 -2.14 12.07 6.96
CA GLU A 113 -1.75 12.93 8.08
C GLU A 113 -0.31 12.66 8.51
N ILE A 114 0.05 11.40 8.75
CA ILE A 114 1.42 11.00 9.11
C ILE A 114 2.41 11.36 8.00
N ALA A 115 2.07 11.08 6.75
CA ALA A 115 2.93 11.41 5.61
C ALA A 115 3.23 12.92 5.54
N ARG A 116 2.23 13.78 5.82
CA ARG A 116 2.44 15.23 5.87
C ARG A 116 3.32 15.68 7.04
N GLN A 117 3.31 14.96 8.16
CA GLN A 117 4.19 15.25 9.30
C GLN A 117 5.64 14.84 9.02
N ASN A 118 5.86 13.81 8.19
CA ASN A 118 7.19 13.40 7.73
C ASN A 118 7.83 14.40 6.76
N ARG A 119 7.01 15.20 6.09
CA ARG A 119 7.44 16.30 5.24
C ARG A 119 7.92 17.45 6.14
N GLY A 120 9.20 17.42 6.50
CA GLY A 120 9.87 18.47 7.27
C GLY A 120 9.69 19.87 6.67
#